data_AF-A0A3A6QTJ9-F1
#
_entry.id   AF-A0A3A6QTJ9-F1
#
_cell.length_a   1.000
_cell.length_b   1.000
_cell.length_c   1.000
_cell.angle_alpha   90.00
_cell.angle_beta   90.00
_cell.angle_gamma   90.00
#
_symmetry.space_group_name_H-M   'P 1'
#
loop_
_entity.id
_entity.type
_entity.pdbx_description
1 polymer ?
#
loop_
_entity_poly.entity_id
_entity_poly.type
_entity_poly.pdbx_seq_one_letter_code
_entity_poly.pdbx_strand_id
1 'polypeptide(L)'
;MDAVPVDIEPDDLPLVAATVAIAFGSLFVIVGNAEGHLLTILSLVGGTVAFVWFALQRIEPVEAKLAIPVSAMVLGSVLVGFDVPNLFEFDGPLGAALFVYGAIRLLGYADE
;
A
#
# COMPACT_ATOMS: atom_id res chain seq x y z
N MET A 1 -11.60 -19.62 -19.31
CA MET A 1 -11.67 -18.96 -18.00
C MET A 1 -12.78 -17.94 -18.14
N ASP A 2 -13.95 -18.25 -17.57
CA ASP A 2 -15.05 -17.29 -17.57
C ASP A 2 -14.65 -16.14 -16.66
N ALA A 3 -14.67 -14.92 -17.19
CA ALA A 3 -14.40 -13.74 -16.40
C ALA A 3 -15.52 -13.60 -15.38
N VAL A 4 -15.20 -13.80 -14.10
CA VAL A 4 -16.12 -13.44 -13.01
C VAL A 4 -16.33 -11.94 -13.11
N PRO A 5 -17.57 -11.46 -13.33
CA PRO A 5 -17.82 -10.03 -13.37
C PRO A 5 -17.52 -9.47 -11.97
N VAL A 6 -16.48 -8.65 -11.89
CA VAL A 6 -16.21 -7.83 -10.69
C VAL A 6 -17.09 -6.60 -10.85
N ASP A 7 -18.19 -6.56 -10.11
CA ASP A 7 -19.00 -5.35 -10.01
C ASP A 7 -18.24 -4.37 -9.11
N ILE A 8 -17.78 -3.25 -9.68
CA ILE A 8 -17.03 -2.22 -8.96
C ILE A 8 -17.97 -1.03 -8.83
N GLU A 9 -18.38 -0.73 -7.60
CA GLU A 9 -19.19 0.45 -7.35
C GLU A 9 -18.37 1.70 -7.69
N PRO A 10 -18.99 2.76 -8.26
CA PRO A 10 -18.25 3.97 -8.63
C PRO A 10 -17.47 4.57 -7.46
N ASP A 11 -17.97 4.40 -6.25
CA ASP A 11 -17.34 4.89 -5.02
C ASP A 11 -16.06 4.11 -4.65
N ASP A 12 -15.87 2.89 -5.18
CA ASP A 12 -14.68 2.04 -4.99
C ASP A 12 -13.53 2.40 -5.95
N LEU A 13 -13.82 3.11 -7.03
CA LEU A 13 -12.84 3.46 -8.06
C LEU A 13 -11.57 4.13 -7.51
N PRO A 14 -11.63 5.06 -6.53
CA PRO A 14 -10.42 5.67 -5.96
C PRO A 14 -9.54 4.66 -5.22
N LEU A 15 -10.14 3.71 -4.48
CA LEU A 15 -9.42 2.64 -3.79
C LEU A 15 -8.78 1.70 -4.80
N VAL A 16 -9.51 1.28 -5.81
CA VAL A 16 -8.99 0.43 -6.89
C VAL A 16 -7.83 1.11 -7.62
N ALA A 17 -7.97 2.40 -7.94
CA ALA A 17 -6.91 3.17 -8.58
C ALA A 17 -5.65 3.25 -7.70
N ALA A 18 -5.82 3.48 -6.39
CA ALA A 18 -4.71 3.48 -5.44
C ALA A 18 -4.02 2.11 -5.36
N THR A 19 -4.79 1.01 -5.30
CA THR A 19 -4.25 -0.36 -5.32
C THR A 19 -3.50 -0.67 -6.62
N VAL A 20 -4.02 -0.24 -7.76
CA VAL A 20 -3.36 -0.38 -9.06
C VAL A 20 -2.04 0.40 -9.09
N ALA A 21 -2.01 1.62 -8.55
CA ALA A 21 -0.77 2.41 -8.45
C ALA A 21 0.28 1.69 -7.58
N ILE A 22 -0.11 1.15 -6.43
CA ILE A 22 0.79 0.37 -5.57
C ILE A 22 1.33 -0.84 -6.34
N ALA A 23 0.47 -1.60 -7.01
CA ALA A 23 0.86 -2.77 -7.78
C ALA A 23 1.86 -2.43 -8.91
N PHE A 24 1.67 -1.32 -9.62
CA PHE A 24 2.65 -0.84 -10.60
C PHE A 24 3.97 -0.47 -9.94
N GLY A 25 3.95 0.25 -8.81
CA GLY A 25 5.15 0.58 -8.06
C GLY A 25 5.92 -0.68 -7.64
N SER A 26 5.23 -1.68 -7.08
CA SER A 26 5.83 -2.97 -6.69
C SER A 26 6.40 -3.73 -7.88
N LEU A 27 5.71 -3.73 -9.03
CA LEU A 27 6.20 -4.40 -10.25
C LEU A 27 7.47 -3.72 -10.79
N PHE A 28 7.53 -2.39 -10.73
CA PHE A 28 8.72 -1.62 -11.12
C PHE A 28 9.93 -1.94 -10.24
N VAL A 29 9.74 -2.12 -8.93
CA VAL A 29 10.79 -2.61 -8.02
C VAL A 29 11.25 -4.00 -8.44
N ILE A 30 10.33 -4.96 -8.53
CA ILE A 30 10.66 -6.39 -8.73
C ILE A 30 11.28 -6.66 -10.11
N VAL A 31 10.70 -6.09 -11.17
CA VAL A 31 11.10 -6.39 -12.55
C VAL A 31 12.12 -5.39 -13.07
N GLY A 32 11.97 -4.12 -12.71
CA GLY A 32 12.80 -3.03 -13.20
C GLY A 32 14.03 -2.74 -12.36
N ASN A 33 14.19 -3.36 -11.18
CA ASN A 33 15.19 -2.98 -10.18
C ASN A 33 15.21 -1.47 -9.95
N ALA A 34 14.01 -0.85 -9.97
CA ALA A 34 13.83 0.60 -10.01
C ALA A 34 13.64 1.19 -8.60
N GLU A 35 14.31 0.62 -7.61
CA GLU A 35 14.37 1.17 -6.25
C GLU A 35 14.93 2.60 -6.29
N GLY A 36 14.34 3.51 -5.51
CA GLY A 36 14.74 4.93 -5.51
C GLY A 36 14.35 5.73 -6.76
N HIS A 37 13.75 5.11 -7.78
CA HIS A 37 13.25 5.84 -8.95
C HIS A 37 11.99 6.64 -8.61
N LEU A 38 11.89 7.89 -9.10
CA LEU A 38 10.79 8.79 -8.75
C LEU A 38 9.40 8.20 -9.04
N LEU A 39 9.24 7.53 -10.19
CA LEU A 39 7.97 6.87 -10.53
C LEU A 39 7.61 5.73 -9.59
N THR A 40 8.61 4.98 -9.12
CA THR A 40 8.44 3.90 -8.14
C THR A 40 7.96 4.49 -6.82
N ILE A 41 8.65 5.52 -6.32
CA ILE A 41 8.30 6.20 -5.06
C ILE A 41 6.89 6.79 -5.15
N LEU A 42 6.57 7.52 -6.21
CA LEU A 42 5.24 8.11 -6.38
C LEU A 42 4.15 7.06 -6.46
N SER A 43 4.39 5.93 -7.15
CA SER A 43 3.40 4.87 -7.31
C SER A 43 3.21 4.06 -6.02
N LEU A 44 4.30 3.66 -5.37
CA LEU A 44 4.26 2.90 -4.11
C LEU A 44 3.80 3.77 -2.94
N VAL A 45 4.55 4.81 -2.60
CA VAL A 45 4.27 5.63 -1.41
C VAL A 45 3.02 6.48 -1.64
N GLY A 46 2.93 7.15 -2.79
CA GLY A 46 1.75 7.94 -3.13
C GLY A 46 0.48 7.09 -3.24
N GLY A 47 0.57 5.93 -3.91
CA GLY A 47 -0.54 4.97 -3.97
C GLY A 47 -0.94 4.46 -2.58
N THR A 48 0.03 4.17 -1.70
CA THR A 48 -0.23 3.71 -0.33
C THR A 48 -0.92 4.77 0.52
N VAL A 49 -0.45 6.01 0.47
CA VAL A 49 -1.07 7.12 1.18
C VAL A 49 -2.48 7.38 0.67
N ALA A 50 -2.69 7.36 -0.65
CA ALA A 50 -4.02 7.48 -1.24
C ALA A 50 -4.95 6.34 -0.80
N PHE A 51 -4.47 5.11 -0.83
CA PHE A 51 -5.23 3.94 -0.38
C PHE A 51 -5.65 4.08 1.08
N VAL A 52 -4.71 4.39 1.97
CA VAL A 52 -4.97 4.60 3.39
C VAL A 52 -6.00 5.71 3.58
N TRP A 53 -5.85 6.83 2.88
CA TRP A 53 -6.77 7.95 2.98
C TRP A 53 -8.20 7.56 2.62
N PHE A 54 -8.40 6.90 1.47
CA PHE A 54 -9.72 6.44 1.05
C PHE A 54 -10.27 5.30 1.92
N ALA A 55 -9.40 4.41 2.42
CA ALA A 55 -9.81 3.34 3.32
C ALA A 55 -10.31 3.90 4.66
N LEU A 56 -9.62 4.89 5.23
CA LEU A 56 -10.02 5.52 6.49
C LEU A 56 -11.35 6.27 6.38
N GLN A 57 -11.71 6.78 5.20
CA GLN A 57 -13.02 7.40 4.99
C GLN A 57 -14.18 6.39 5.05
N ARG A 58 -13.90 5.08 4.93
CA ARG A 58 -14.90 4.01 4.98
C ARG A 58 -15.00 3.33 6.33
N ILE A 59 -13.93 3.42 7.14
CA ILE A 59 -13.90 2.84 8.48
C ILE A 59 -14.45 3.89 9.44
N GLU A 60 -15.76 3.88 9.67
CA GLU A 60 -16.38 4.66 10.74
C GLU A 60 -16.69 3.75 11.95
N PRO A 61 -16.20 4.09 13.17
CA PRO A 61 -15.37 5.25 13.53
C PRO A 61 -13.86 5.02 13.32
N VAL A 62 -13.13 6.08 12.95
CA VAL A 62 -11.66 6.08 12.91
C VAL A 62 -11.11 6.07 14.33
N GLU A 63 -10.70 4.89 14.80
CA GLU A 63 -10.16 4.68 16.14
C GLU A 63 -8.63 4.76 16.19
N ALA A 64 -8.08 5.10 17.36
CA ALA A 64 -6.63 5.15 17.58
C ALA A 64 -5.91 3.81 17.29
N LYS A 65 -6.64 2.68 17.34
CA LYS A 65 -6.13 1.35 16.97
C LYS A 65 -5.67 1.27 15.50
N LEU A 66 -6.19 2.13 14.62
CA LEU A 66 -5.82 2.21 13.20
C LEU A 66 -4.46 2.88 12.98
N ALA A 67 -3.94 3.63 13.96
CA ALA A 67 -2.70 4.37 13.80
C ALA A 67 -1.49 3.45 13.54
N ILE A 68 -1.41 2.32 14.25
CA ILE A 68 -0.32 1.34 14.09
C ILE A 68 -0.32 0.72 12.69
N PRO A 69 -1.43 0.11 12.21
CA PRO A 69 -1.43 -0.51 10.88
C PRO A 69 -1.28 0.50 9.75
N VAL A 70 -1.88 1.69 9.86
CA VAL A 70 -1.67 2.76 8.88
C VAL A 70 -0.20 3.17 8.81
N SER A 71 0.43 3.39 9.96
CA SER A 71 1.84 3.79 10.01
C SER A 71 2.74 2.68 9.48
N ALA A 72 2.47 1.42 9.83
CA ALA A 72 3.20 0.27 9.31
C ALA A 72 3.08 0.15 7.80
N MET A 73 1.89 0.37 7.24
CA MET A 73 1.66 0.30 5.80
C MET A 73 2.45 1.38 5.05
N VAL A 74 2.36 2.63 5.51
CA VAL A 74 3.08 3.76 4.90
C VAL A 74 4.60 3.61 5.06
N LEU A 75 5.08 3.29 6.26
CA LEU A 75 6.52 3.05 6.49
C LEU A 75 7.03 1.88 5.64
N GLY A 76 6.25 0.81 5.52
CA GLY A 76 6.56 -0.32 4.65
C GLY A 76 6.71 0.10 3.19
N SER A 77 5.79 0.91 2.68
CA SER A 77 5.87 1.44 1.31
C SER A 77 7.09 2.32 1.07
N VAL A 78 7.52 3.08 2.08
CA VAL A 78 8.72 3.91 2.02
C VAL A 78 9.98 3.04 1.96
N LEU A 79 10.08 2.05 2.84
CA LEU A 79 11.22 1.11 2.86
C LEU A 79 11.33 0.28 1.57
N VAL A 80 10.21 -0.02 0.90
CA VAL A 80 10.22 -0.70 -0.40
C VAL A 80 10.51 0.25 -1.56
N GLY A 81 9.99 1.49 -1.50
CA GLY A 81 10.09 2.44 -2.61
C GLY A 81 11.42 3.18 -2.67
N PHE A 82 12.05 3.41 -1.51
CA PHE A 82 13.34 4.07 -1.41
C PHE A 82 14.45 3.04 -1.30
N ASP A 83 15.48 3.21 -2.12
CA ASP A 83 16.80 2.66 -1.80
C ASP A 83 17.34 3.46 -0.60
N VAL A 84 17.36 2.85 0.58
CA VAL A 84 17.89 3.46 1.80
C VAL A 84 19.28 2.86 2.07
N PRO A 85 20.35 3.40 1.46
CA PRO A 85 21.69 2.79 1.49
C PRO A 85 22.36 2.77 2.88
N ASN A 86 21.66 3.16 3.95
CA ASN A 86 22.25 3.44 5.26
C ASN A 86 21.52 2.82 6.47
N LEU A 87 20.40 2.10 6.28
CA LEU A 87 19.67 1.50 7.40
C LEU A 87 19.87 -0.03 7.46
N PHE A 88 19.53 -0.81 6.43
CA PHE A 88 19.85 -2.26 6.39
C PHE A 88 19.90 -2.82 4.95
N GLU A 89 20.72 -3.86 4.70
CA GLU A 89 20.61 -4.74 3.50
C GLU A 89 19.24 -5.47 3.39
N PHE A 90 18.38 -5.31 4.41
CA PHE A 90 17.11 -6.00 4.61
C PHE A 90 15.88 -5.08 4.51
N ASP A 91 16.06 -3.82 4.06
CA ASP A 91 15.00 -2.82 4.03
C ASP A 91 13.83 -3.21 3.10
N GLY A 92 14.10 -3.88 1.97
CA GLY A 92 13.07 -4.41 1.08
C GLY A 92 12.15 -5.46 1.74
N PRO A 93 12.67 -6.59 2.26
CA PRO A 93 11.86 -7.60 2.95
C PRO A 93 11.14 -7.09 4.20
N LEU A 94 11.79 -6.25 5.01
CA LEU A 94 11.16 -5.63 6.18
C LEU A 94 10.04 -4.68 5.77
N GLY A 95 10.27 -3.86 4.75
CA GLY A 95 9.28 -2.94 4.20
C GLY A 95 8.05 -3.68 3.69
N ALA A 96 8.25 -4.76 2.93
CA ALA A 96 7.16 -5.61 2.45
C ALA A 96 6.37 -6.25 3.61
N ALA A 97 7.06 -6.73 4.66
CA ALA A 97 6.41 -7.32 5.83
C ALA A 97 5.56 -6.28 6.59
N LEU A 98 6.08 -5.07 6.80
CA LEU A 98 5.33 -3.98 7.44
C LEU A 98 4.13 -3.54 6.60
N PHE A 99 4.31 -3.48 5.27
CA PHE A 99 3.23 -3.17 4.33
C PHE A 99 2.09 -4.18 4.44
N VAL A 100 2.42 -5.48 4.35
CA VAL A 100 1.44 -6.57 4.43
C VAL A 100 0.77 -6.61 5.82
N TYR A 101 1.54 -6.41 6.89
CA TYR A 101 0.98 -6.33 8.25
C TYR A 101 -0.07 -5.22 8.36
N GLY A 102 0.25 -4.02 7.88
CA GLY A 102 -0.67 -2.89 7.88
C GLY A 102 -1.94 -3.17 7.06
N ALA A 103 -1.79 -3.74 5.87
CA ALA A 103 -2.90 -4.08 4.99
C ALA A 103 -3.84 -5.14 5.60
N ILE A 104 -3.29 -6.23 6.15
CA ILE A 104 -4.10 -7.29 6.79
C ILE A 104 -4.87 -6.74 7.98
N ARG A 105 -4.23 -5.90 8.80
CA ARG A 105 -4.88 -5.29 9.96
C ARG A 105 -5.98 -4.33 9.55
N LEU A 106 -5.76 -3.50 8.53
CA LEU A 106 -6.78 -2.59 7.99
C LEU A 106 -7.99 -3.35 7.44
N LEU A 107 -7.78 -4.47 6.74
CA LEU A 107 -8.86 -5.33 6.27
C LEU A 107 -9.72 -5.83 7.44
N GLY A 108 -9.08 -6.31 8.50
CA GLY A 108 -9.79 -6.77 9.70
C GLY A 108 -10.65 -5.71 10.38
N TYR A 109 -10.41 -4.42 10.14
CA TYR A 109 -11.24 -3.33 10.66
C TYR A 109 -12.32 -2.85 9.68
N ALA A 110 -12.22 -3.21 8.40
CA ALA A 110 -13.25 -2.91 7.41
C ALA A 110 -14.38 -3.96 7.42
N ASP A 111 -14.09 -5.17 7.92
CA ASP A 111 -15.06 -6.26 8.07
C ASP A 111 -15.79 -6.27 9.43
N GLU A 112 -15.37 -5.42 10.40
CA GLU A 112 -16.00 -5.24 11.73
C GLU A 112 -17.17 -4.24 11.69
#